data_AF-A0A075FQB6-F1
#
_entry.id   AF-A0A075FQB6-F1
#
_cell.length_a   1.000
_cell.length_b   1.000
_cell.length_c   1.000
_cell.angle_alpha   90.00
_cell.angle_beta   90.00
_cell.angle_gamma   90.00
#
_symmetry.space_group_name_H-M   'P 1'
#
loop_
_entity.id
_entity.type
_entity.pdbx_description
1 polymer ?
#
loop_
_entity_poly.entity_id
_entity_poly.type
_entity_poly.pdbx_seq_one_letter_code
_entity_poly.pdbx_strand_id
1 'polypeptide(L)'
;MTYYIQIGTTNYDDDRLLLRKVLGNLESKCQTTDGYLLGEPMSKFGWTFFDMVLKPNLHLAIEEEFVDMIKNQREVSLLKIY
;
A
#
# COMPACT_ATOMS: atom_id res chain seq x y z
N MET A 1 -1.62 -11.19 -8.08
CA MET A 1 -1.32 -11.86 -6.80
C MET A 1 -2.06 -11.11 -5.68
N THR A 2 -2.40 -11.74 -4.56
CA THR A 2 -2.93 -11.01 -3.39
C THR A 2 -1.84 -10.91 -2.34
N TYR A 3 -1.63 -9.75 -1.73
CA TYR A 3 -0.62 -9.58 -0.69
C TYR A 3 -1.28 -9.52 0.69
N TYR A 4 -0.67 -10.23 1.64
CA TYR A 4 -1.04 -10.21 3.05
C TYR A 4 0.08 -9.51 3.82
N ILE A 5 -0.26 -8.41 4.48
CA ILE A 5 0.68 -7.53 5.16
C ILE A 5 0.20 -7.39 6.60
N GLN A 6 1.03 -7.73 7.57
CA GLN A 6 0.73 -7.44 8.97
C GLN A 6 1.33 -6.09 9.36
N ILE A 7 0.52 -5.24 9.98
CA ILE A 7 0.92 -3.91 10.44
C ILE A 7 0.94 -3.91 11.97
N GLY A 8 2.04 -3.42 12.55
CA GLY A 8 2.18 -3.17 13.98
C GLY A 8 2.28 -1.68 14.26
N THR A 9 1.51 -1.18 15.23
CA THR A 9 1.52 0.23 15.66
C THR A 9 1.35 0.35 17.18
N THR A 10 1.89 1.41 17.77
CA THR A 10 1.61 1.81 19.16
C THR A 10 0.47 2.83 19.28
N ASN A 11 -0.02 3.39 18.16
CA ASN A 11 -1.10 4.37 18.09
C ASN A 11 -2.16 3.97 17.06
N TYR A 12 -2.94 2.95 17.39
CA TYR A 12 -3.86 2.30 16.45
C TYR A 12 -4.92 3.24 15.86
N ASP A 13 -5.54 4.09 16.68
CA ASP A 13 -6.67 4.90 16.24
C ASP A 13 -6.23 5.94 15.18
N ASP A 14 -5.12 6.64 15.42
CA ASP A 14 -4.58 7.63 14.49
C ASP A 14 -4.00 6.98 13.23
N ASP A 15 -3.19 5.93 13.40
CA ASP A 15 -2.50 5.28 12.29
C ASP A 15 -3.48 4.57 11.36
N ARG A 16 -4.54 3.94 11.90
CA ARG A 16 -5.59 3.34 11.07
C ARG A 16 -6.31 4.39 10.23
N LEU A 17 -6.60 5.56 10.80
CA LEU A 17 -7.24 6.65 10.06
C LEU A 17 -6.33 7.16 8.94
N LEU A 18 -5.05 7.38 9.24
CA LEU A 18 -4.05 7.80 8.26
C LEU A 18 -3.91 6.77 7.14
N LEU A 19 -3.83 5.49 7.49
CA LEU A 19 -3.70 4.39 6.54
C LEU A 19 -4.90 4.32 5.58
N ARG A 20 -6.13 4.40 6.10
CA ARG A 20 -7.34 4.44 5.28
C ARG A 20 -7.36 5.64 4.33
N LYS A 21 -6.93 6.81 4.81
CA LYS A 21 -6.84 8.03 4.01
C LYS A 21 -5.84 7.87 2.86
N VAL A 22 -4.64 7.35 3.14
CA VAL A 22 -3.59 7.15 2.13
C VAL A 22 -4.04 6.10 1.10
N LEU A 23 -4.61 4.98 1.54
CA LEU A 23 -5.10 3.94 0.63
C LEU A 23 -6.29 4.41 -0.20
N GLY A 24 -7.22 5.17 0.38
CA GLY A 24 -8.33 5.77 -0.37
C GLY A 24 -7.86 6.79 -1.41
N ASN A 25 -6.82 7.56 -1.10
CA ASN A 25 -6.17 8.44 -2.09
C ASN A 25 -5.49 7.64 -3.21
N LEU A 26 -4.85 6.52 -2.86
CA LEU A 26 -4.20 5.63 -3.83
C LEU A 26 -5.22 4.95 -4.74
N GLU A 27 -6.30 4.43 -4.19
CA GLU A 27 -7.46 3.91 -4.93
C GLU A 27 -8.02 4.95 -5.90
N SER A 28 -8.23 6.19 -5.43
CA SER A 28 -8.73 7.30 -6.25
C SER A 28 -7.77 7.62 -7.41
N LYS A 29 -6.46 7.64 -7.15
CA LYS A 29 -5.43 7.90 -8.15
C LYS A 29 -5.39 6.79 -9.20
N CYS A 30 -5.46 5.53 -8.76
CA CYS A 30 -5.47 4.34 -9.60
C CYS A 30 -6.87 4.03 -10.18
N GLN A 31 -7.85 4.92 -10.03
CA GLN A 31 -9.24 4.74 -10.49
C GLN A 31 -9.85 3.38 -10.09
N THR A 32 -9.48 2.90 -8.91
CA THR A 32 -9.90 1.61 -8.37
C THR A 32 -10.75 1.83 -7.12
N THR A 33 -11.58 0.86 -6.76
CA THR A 33 -12.32 0.85 -5.49
C THR A 33 -12.23 -0.53 -4.85
N ASP A 34 -12.43 -0.60 -3.53
CA ASP A 34 -12.44 -1.87 -2.79
C ASP A 34 -11.17 -2.71 -3.04
N GLY A 35 -10.03 -2.05 -3.08
CA GLY A 35 -8.70 -2.54 -3.40
C GLY A 35 -7.91 -3.07 -2.22
N TYR A 36 -8.38 -2.84 -0.99
CA TYR A 36 -7.77 -3.36 0.23
C TYR A 36 -8.80 -3.74 1.28
N LEU A 37 -8.40 -4.57 2.24
CA LEU A 37 -9.16 -4.88 3.45
C LEU A 37 -8.28 -4.72 4.67
N LEU A 38 -8.84 -4.23 5.77
CA LEU A 38 -8.20 -4.20 7.07
C LEU A 38 -8.87 -5.23 7.97
N GLY A 39 -8.07 -6.08 8.59
CA GLY A 39 -8.50 -7.06 9.58
C GLY A 39 -8.73 -6.44 10.96
N GLU A 40 -9.26 -7.28 11.84
CA GLU A 40 -9.48 -6.92 13.24
C GLU A 40 -8.15 -6.71 13.99
N PRO A 41 -8.07 -5.72 14.89
CA PRO A 41 -6.88 -5.47 15.68
C PRO A 41 -6.68 -6.49 16.81
N MET A 42 -5.43 -6.78 17.11
CA MET A 42 -4.98 -7.54 18.27
C MET A 42 -3.93 -6.74 19.03
N SER A 43 -4.26 -6.34 20.26
CA SER A 43 -3.31 -5.62 21.13
C SER A 43 -2.46 -6.59 21.97
N LYS A 44 -1.15 -6.38 21.98
CA LYS A 44 -0.16 -7.19 22.70
C LYS A 44 1.05 -6.35 23.09
N PHE A 45 1.43 -6.37 24.37
CA PHE A 45 2.61 -5.68 24.92
C PHE A 45 2.74 -4.19 24.53
N GLY A 46 1.65 -3.43 24.57
CA GLY A 46 1.65 -2.01 24.21
C GLY A 46 1.65 -1.72 22.70
N TRP A 47 1.62 -2.77 21.88
CA TRP A 47 1.44 -2.69 20.42
C TRP A 47 0.05 -3.18 20.04
N THR A 48 -0.42 -2.76 18.88
CA THR A 48 -1.59 -3.29 18.20
C THR A 48 -1.17 -3.78 16.82
N PHE A 49 -1.56 -5.02 16.51
CA PHE A 49 -1.29 -5.67 15.24
C PHE A 49 -2.59 -5.88 14.49
N PHE A 50 -2.60 -5.66 13.20
CA PHE A 50 -3.75 -5.95 12.35
C PHE A 50 -3.27 -6.30 10.94
N ASP A 51 -4.03 -7.16 10.27
CA ASP A 51 -3.70 -7.57 8.92
C ASP A 51 -4.29 -6.60 7.90
N MET A 52 -3.59 -6.46 6.77
CA MET A 52 -4.08 -5.82 5.57
C MET A 52 -3.98 -6.80 4.42
N VAL A 53 -5.06 -6.92 3.67
CA VAL A 53 -5.08 -7.61 2.39
C VAL A 53 -5.04 -6.57 1.29
N LEU A 54 -4.01 -6.58 0.46
CA LEU A 54 -3.96 -5.80 -0.77
C LEU A 54 -4.44 -6.67 -1.93
N LYS A 55 -5.58 -6.29 -2.52
CA LYS A 55 -6.27 -7.09 -3.51
C LYS A 55 -5.62 -6.98 -4.90
N PRO A 56 -5.92 -7.94 -5.79
CA PRO A 56 -5.31 -7.96 -7.10
C PRO A 56 -5.54 -6.69 -7.94
N ASN A 57 -6.75 -6.15 -7.91
CA ASN A 57 -7.12 -4.94 -8.64
C ASN A 57 -6.24 -3.74 -8.28
N LEU A 58 -5.97 -3.51 -6.99
CA LEU A 58 -5.23 -2.33 -6.57
C LEU A 58 -3.73 -2.44 -6.85
N HIS A 59 -3.07 -3.58 -6.57
CA HIS A 59 -1.62 -3.67 -6.86
C HIS A 59 -1.33 -3.62 -8.37
N LEU A 60 -2.18 -4.22 -9.21
CA LEU A 60 -2.00 -4.14 -10.67
C LEU A 60 -2.22 -2.71 -11.16
N ALA A 61 -3.26 -2.02 -10.68
CA ALA A 61 -3.51 -0.63 -11.05
C ALA A 61 -2.40 0.33 -10.57
N ILE A 62 -1.75 0.03 -9.43
CA ILE A 62 -0.55 0.74 -8.99
C ILE A 62 0.62 0.49 -9.96
N GLU A 63 0.86 -0.76 -10.36
CA GLU A 63 1.93 -1.07 -11.31
C GLU A 63 1.73 -0.35 -12.65
N GLU A 64 0.49 -0.29 -13.13
CA GLU A 64 0.12 0.40 -14.37
C GLU A 64 0.26 1.93 -14.24
N GLU A 65 -0.31 2.55 -13.21
CA GLU A 65 -0.28 4.00 -12.98
C GLU A 65 1.16 4.53 -12.84
N PHE A 66 2.07 3.72 -12.31
CA PHE A 66 3.44 4.14 -12.04
C PHE A 66 4.47 3.52 -13.02
N VAL A 67 4.02 2.82 -14.06
CA VAL A 67 4.91 2.11 -15.00
C VAL A 67 5.93 3.04 -15.67
N ASP A 68 5.50 4.25 -16.04
CA ASP A 68 6.36 5.22 -16.72
C ASP A 68 7.42 5.80 -15.77
N MET A 69 7.07 6.01 -14.51
CA MET A 69 8.05 6.41 -13.49
C MET A 69 9.10 5.32 -13.26
N ILE A 70 8.69 4.05 -13.23
CA ILE A 70 9.60 2.90 -13.06
C ILE A 70 10.53 2.76 -14.27
N LYS A 71 10.00 2.92 -15.49
CA LYS A 71 10.79 2.86 -16.74
C LYS A 71 11.83 3.98 -16.79
N ASN A 72 11.40 5.22 -16.53
CA ASN A 72 12.29 6.39 -16.54
C ASN A 72 13.41 6.28 -15.49
N GLN A 73 13.13 5.73 -14.32
CA GLN A 73 14.16 5.45 -13.30
C GLN A 73 15.21 4.43 -13.79
N ARG A 74 14.80 3.37 -14.47
CA ARG A 74 15.74 2.37 -15.02
C ARG A 74 16.60 2.94 -16.13
N GLU A 75 16.04 3.75 -17.03
CA GLU A 75 16.79 4.39 -18.11
C GLU A 75 17.83 5.37 -17.58
N VAL A 76 17.47 6.22 -16.61
CA VAL A 76 18.42 7.14 -15.95
C VAL A 76 19.52 6.36 -15.21
N SER A 77 19.19 5.20 -14.64
CA SER A 77 20.18 4.35 -13.96
C SER A 77 21.17 3.72 -14.95
N LEU A 78 20.70 3.27 -16.12
CA LEU A 78 21.55 2.72 -17.19
C LEU A 78 22.45 3.80 -17.82
N LEU A 79 21.95 5.02 -17.98
CA LEU A 79 22.73 6.16 -18.48
C LEU A 79 23.84 6.62 -17.51
N LYS A 80 23.77 6.28 -16.23
CA LYS A 80 24.82 6.59 -15.24
C LYS A 80 25.95 5.56 -15.18
N ILE A 81 25.82 4.45 -15.90
CA ILE A 81 26.82 3.37 -15.95
C ILE A 81 27.71 3.50 -17.21
N TYR A 82 27.36 4.40 -18.13
CA TYR A 82 28.19 4.84 -19.26
C TYR A 82 28.78 6.22 -18.99
#